data_AF-A0A927XFD5-F1
#
_entry.id   AF-A0A927XFD5-F1
#
_cell.length_a   1.000
_cell.length_b   1.000
_cell.length_c   1.000
_cell.angle_alpha   90.00
_cell.angle_beta   90.00
_cell.angle_gamma   90.00
#
_symmetry.space_group_name_H-M   'P 1'
#
loop_
_entity.id
_entity.type
_entity.pdbx_description
1 polymer ?
#
loop_
_entity_poly.entity_id
_entity_poly.type
_entity_poly.pdbx_seq_one_letter_code
_entity_poly.pdbx_strand_id
1 'polypeptide(L)'
;GLYTAVVAGFFISFLGGSRVQIGGPTAAFVVIIYGIIAQYGMAGLTIATFLAGIMMIVMGLLHFGDLIKFIPKTITVGFTLGIAVGIFVGQLKDFFGLSMGAVPAEFAEKMIAYAQHINTIHWPTLLIGMIALLIQIFWPRVSQKIPGSLVA
;
A
#
# COMPACT_ATOMS: atom_id res chain seq x y z
N GLY A 1 -0.65 3.69 10.49
CA GLY A 1 -1.75 3.84 9.53
C GLY A 1 -2.63 5.02 9.90
N LEU A 2 -3.62 4.82 10.79
CA LEU A 2 -4.60 5.86 11.17
C LEU A 2 -3.97 7.15 11.68
N TYR A 3 -3.07 7.08 12.67
CA TYR A 3 -2.35 8.26 13.18
C TYR A 3 -1.62 9.01 12.06
N THR A 4 -0.93 8.28 11.18
CA THR A 4 -0.23 8.85 10.02
C THR A 4 -1.20 9.53 9.07
N ALA A 5 -2.37 8.93 8.79
CA ALA A 5 -3.37 9.52 7.90
C ALA A 5 -3.89 10.86 8.44
N VAL A 6 -4.18 10.94 9.74
CA VAL A 6 -4.66 12.18 10.38
C VAL A 6 -3.57 13.24 10.40
N VAL A 7 -2.39 12.91 10.92
CA VAL A 7 -1.30 13.88 11.11
C VAL A 7 -0.71 14.31 9.77
N ALA A 8 -0.34 13.37 8.89
CA ALA A 8 0.22 13.71 7.58
C ALA A 8 -0.82 14.37 6.67
N GLY A 9 -2.07 13.92 6.72
CA GLY A 9 -3.16 14.55 5.97
C GLY A 9 -3.36 16.02 6.34
N PHE A 10 -3.29 16.36 7.64
CA PHE A 10 -3.33 17.73 8.11
C PHE A 10 -2.16 18.57 7.56
N PHE A 11 -0.92 18.12 7.73
CA PHE A 11 0.25 18.87 7.27
C PHE A 11 0.31 19.00 5.73
N ILE A 12 -0.06 17.97 4.98
CA ILE A 12 -0.12 18.02 3.52
C ILE A 12 -1.20 18.99 3.05
N SER A 13 -2.36 19.03 3.71
CA SER A 13 -3.43 19.97 3.35
C SER A 13 -3.07 21.41 3.73
N PHE A 14 -2.34 21.60 4.83
CA PHE A 14 -1.92 22.92 5.32
C PHE A 14 -0.77 23.51 4.51
N LEU A 15 0.21 22.69 4.11
CA LEU A 15 1.43 23.12 3.41
C LEU A 15 1.40 22.83 1.89
N GLY A 16 0.39 22.11 1.40
CA GLY A 16 0.30 21.66 0.01
C GLY A 16 -0.08 22.77 -0.96
N GLY A 17 0.27 22.57 -2.24
CA GLY A 17 -0.01 23.52 -3.32
C GLY A 17 -1.30 23.25 -4.11
N SER A 18 -2.04 22.19 -3.79
CA SER A 18 -3.22 21.76 -4.55
C SER A 18 -4.46 21.66 -3.67
N ARG A 19 -5.57 22.24 -4.15
CA ARG A 19 -6.87 22.25 -3.45
C ARG A 19 -7.56 20.89 -3.42
N VAL A 20 -7.09 19.92 -4.21
CA VAL A 20 -7.71 18.58 -4.36
C VAL A 20 -6.79 17.45 -3.90
N GLN A 21 -5.62 17.76 -3.34
CA GLN A 21 -4.67 16.77 -2.89
C GLN A 21 -5.06 16.21 -1.53
N ILE A 22 -5.23 14.89 -1.46
CA ILE A 22 -5.46 14.17 -0.21
C ILE A 22 -4.17 13.45 0.15
N GLY A 23 -3.58 13.82 1.29
CA GLY A 23 -2.39 13.18 1.84
C GLY A 23 -2.75 12.01 2.75
N GLY A 24 -2.08 10.87 2.60
CA GLY A 24 -2.30 9.71 3.45
C GLY A 24 -1.26 8.61 3.24
N PRO A 25 -1.24 7.57 4.10
CA PRO A 25 -0.33 6.44 3.96
C PRO A 25 -0.72 5.61 2.73
N THR A 26 0.20 5.46 1.77
CA THR A 26 -0.03 4.64 0.57
C THR A 26 0.35 3.18 0.83
N ALA A 27 -0.53 2.25 0.47
CA ALA A 27 -0.28 0.81 0.58
C ALA A 27 1.01 0.36 -0.14
N ALA A 28 1.38 1.04 -1.23
CA ALA A 28 2.62 0.82 -1.98
C ALA A 28 3.90 0.91 -1.13
N PHE A 29 3.94 1.81 -0.14
CA PHE A 29 5.12 2.01 0.71
C PHE A 29 5.24 0.94 1.81
N VAL A 30 4.17 0.22 2.12
CA VAL A 30 4.14 -0.73 3.25
C VAL A 30 5.17 -1.85 3.05
N VAL A 31 5.31 -2.38 1.83
CA VAL A 31 6.29 -3.44 1.53
C VAL A 31 7.71 -2.95 1.74
N ILE A 32 8.03 -1.73 1.29
CA ILE A 32 9.35 -1.11 1.46
C ILE A 32 9.65 -0.88 2.95
N ILE A 33 8.70 -0.31 3.68
CA ILE A 33 8.82 -0.08 5.13
C ILE A 33 9.05 -1.41 5.86
N TYR A 34 8.27 -2.45 5.52
CA TYR A 34 8.42 -3.77 6.12
C TYR A 34 9.81 -4.37 5.83
N GLY A 35 10.30 -4.28 4.60
CA GLY A 35 11.66 -4.70 4.24
C GLY A 35 12.74 -3.97 5.05
N ILE A 36 12.63 -2.65 5.18
CA ILE A 36 13.56 -1.84 5.98
C ILE A 36 13.51 -2.25 7.46
N ILE A 37 12.33 -2.44 8.04
CA ILE A 37 12.20 -2.87 9.44
C ILE A 37 12.79 -4.27 9.61
N ALA A 38 12.54 -5.19 8.68
CA ALA A 38 13.06 -6.54 8.75
C ALA A 38 14.59 -6.59 8.72
N GLN A 39 15.23 -5.68 7.96
CA GLN A 39 16.68 -5.65 7.80
C GLN A 39 17.41 -4.74 8.80
N TYR A 40 16.84 -3.58 9.13
CA TYR A 40 17.49 -2.50 9.89
C TYR A 40 16.74 -2.11 11.17
N GLY A 41 15.60 -2.75 11.46
CA GLY A 41 14.78 -2.45 12.62
C GLY A 41 14.10 -1.08 12.58
N MET A 42 13.45 -0.74 13.70
CA MET A 42 12.73 0.54 13.84
C MET A 42 13.65 1.75 13.85
N ALA A 43 14.88 1.60 14.35
CA ALA A 43 15.88 2.67 14.34
C ALA A 43 16.29 3.02 12.90
N GLY A 44 16.55 2.01 12.06
CA GLY A 44 16.85 2.19 10.65
C GLY A 44 15.72 2.88 9.88
N LEU A 45 14.47 2.46 10.12
CA LEU A 45 13.31 3.11 9.52
C LEU A 45 13.21 4.60 9.88
N THR A 46 13.46 4.93 11.15
CA THR A 46 13.37 6.32 11.64
C THR A 46 14.38 7.21 10.93
N ILE A 47 15.63 6.75 10.84
CA ILE A 47 16.71 7.48 10.15
C ILE A 47 16.40 7.63 8.66
N ALA A 48 16.00 6.54 8.00
CA ALA A 48 15.66 6.56 6.58
C ALA A 48 14.50 7.52 6.28
N THR A 49 13.47 7.54 7.13
CA THR A 49 12.32 8.44 6.98
C THR A 49 12.72 9.90 7.16
N PHE A 50 13.57 10.19 8.15
CA PHE A 50 14.07 11.55 8.39
C PHE A 50 14.90 12.05 7.21
N LEU A 51 15.81 11.21 6.70
CA LEU A 51 16.63 11.52 5.53
C LEU A 51 15.77 11.72 4.28
N ALA A 52 14.79 10.85 4.03
CA ALA A 52 13.85 11.00 2.93
C ALA A 52 13.06 12.32 3.02
N GLY A 53 12.64 12.72 4.22
CA GLY A 53 11.99 14.01 4.47
C GLY A 53 12.88 15.19 4.09
N ILE A 54 14.14 15.20 4.52
CA ILE A 54 15.12 16.24 4.16
C ILE A 54 15.32 16.27 2.64
N MET A 55 15.51 15.11 2.01
CA MET A 55 15.68 15.03 0.55
C MET A 55 14.46 15.58 -0.19
N MET A 56 13.24 15.28 0.26
CA MET A 56 12.01 15.83 -0.33
C MET A 56 11.92 17.36 -0.17
N ILE A 57 12.33 17.91 0.98
CA ILE A 57 12.38 19.37 1.19
C ILE A 57 13.39 20.01 0.23
N VAL A 58 14.60 19.46 0.12
CA VAL A 58 15.64 19.97 -0.79
C VAL A 58 15.17 19.90 -2.24
N MET A 59 14.58 18.79 -2.67
CA MET A 59 14.01 18.65 -4.01
C MET A 59 12.89 19.66 -4.29
N GLY A 60 12.05 19.95 -3.29
CA GLY A 60 11.01 20.98 -3.37
C GLY A 60 11.59 22.38 -3.57
N LEU A 61 12.62 22.75 -2.79
CA LEU A 61 13.30 24.05 -2.91
C LEU A 61 14.03 24.22 -4.25
N LEU A 62 14.59 23.13 -4.79
CA LEU A 62 15.24 23.11 -6.10
C LEU A 62 14.24 22.99 -7.27
N HIS A 63 12.94 22.96 -7.02
CA HIS A 63 11.88 22.82 -8.03
C HIS A 63 12.00 21.55 -8.89
N PHE A 64 12.53 20.46 -8.31
CA PHE A 64 12.67 19.19 -9.03
C PHE A 64 11.31 18.55 -9.38
N GLY A 65 10.21 19.07 -8.85
CA GLY A 65 8.85 18.70 -9.26
C GLY A 65 8.59 18.91 -10.76
N ASP A 66 9.26 19.87 -11.41
CA ASP A 66 9.12 20.07 -12.85
C ASP A 66 9.70 18.92 -13.68
N LEU A 67 10.69 18.21 -13.14
CA LEU A 67 11.30 17.07 -13.82
C LEU A 67 10.35 15.86 -13.93
N ILE A 68 9.35 15.77 -13.04
CA ILE A 68 8.36 14.70 -13.05
C ILE A 68 7.58 14.69 -14.38
N LYS A 69 7.42 15.84 -15.04
CA LYS A 69 6.76 15.98 -16.34
C LYS A 69 7.47 15.22 -17.47
N PHE A 70 8.75 14.90 -17.31
CA PHE A 70 9.52 14.15 -18.31
C PHE A 70 9.44 12.63 -18.12
N ILE A 71 8.79 12.14 -17.05
CA ILE A 71 8.62 10.70 -16.84
C ILE A 71 7.60 10.17 -17.86
N PRO A 72 7.98 9.23 -18.75
CA PRO A 72 7.05 8.67 -19.72
C PRO A 72 5.87 7.98 -19.04
N LYS A 73 4.67 8.13 -19.64
CA LYS A 73 3.43 7.51 -19.14
C LYS A 73 3.54 5.99 -18.99
N THR A 74 4.32 5.34 -19.85
CA THR A 74 4.59 3.89 -19.78
C THR A 74 5.27 3.48 -18.48
N ILE A 75 6.19 4.30 -17.95
CA ILE A 75 6.87 4.02 -16.68
C ILE A 75 5.87 4.14 -15.53
N THR A 76 5.06 5.21 -15.51
CA THR A 76 4.05 5.40 -14.45
C THR A 76 3.02 4.28 -14.45
N VAL A 77 2.50 3.89 -15.61
CA VAL A 77 1.54 2.78 -15.72
C VAL A 77 2.17 1.45 -15.27
N GLY A 78 3.40 1.17 -15.70
CA GLY A 78 4.12 -0.03 -15.29
C GLY A 78 4.34 -0.09 -13.77
N PHE A 79 4.76 1.03 -13.17
CA PHE A 79 4.94 1.15 -11.73
C PHE A 79 3.62 0.97 -10.96
N THR A 80 2.53 1.61 -11.41
CA THR A 80 1.21 1.45 -10.80
C THR A 80 0.69 0.01 -10.90
N LEU A 81 0.89 -0.67 -12.03
CA LEU A 81 0.55 -2.09 -12.18
C LEU A 81 1.41 -2.98 -11.27
N GLY A 82 2.71 -2.70 -11.16
CA GLY A 82 3.60 -3.41 -10.24
C GLY A 82 3.14 -3.28 -8.78
N ILE A 83 2.76 -2.07 -8.36
CA ILE A 83 2.16 -1.83 -7.04
C ILE A 83 0.85 -2.61 -6.89
N ALA A 84 -0.04 -2.57 -7.87
CA ALA A 84 -1.33 -3.26 -7.81
C ALA A 84 -1.15 -4.77 -7.64
N VAL A 85 -0.23 -5.37 -8.40
CA VAL A 85 0.14 -6.79 -8.27
C VAL A 85 0.76 -7.06 -6.91
N GLY A 86 1.65 -6.19 -6.42
CA GLY A 86 2.28 -6.33 -5.11
C GLY A 86 1.27 -6.28 -3.96
N ILE A 87 0.29 -5.39 -4.02
CA ILE A 87 -0.82 -5.31 -3.05
C ILE A 87 -1.67 -6.57 -3.13
N PHE A 88 -2.09 -6.97 -4.33
CA PHE A 88 -2.91 -8.17 -4.54
C PHE A 88 -2.23 -9.42 -3.97
N VAL A 89 -0.96 -9.65 -4.32
CA VAL A 89 -0.19 -10.79 -3.82
C VAL A 89 0.02 -10.68 -2.31
N GLY A 90 0.26 -9.47 -1.78
CA GLY A 90 0.40 -9.25 -0.34
C GLY A 90 -0.81 -9.65 0.50
N GLN A 91 -2.01 -9.65 -0.07
CA GLN A 91 -3.26 -9.98 0.62
C GLN A 91 -3.62 -11.48 0.54
N LEU A 92 -2.91 -12.29 -0.26
CA LEU A 92 -3.29 -13.69 -0.49
C LEU A 92 -3.26 -14.54 0.77
N LYS A 93 -2.30 -14.31 1.67
CA LYS A 93 -2.25 -15.02 2.96
C LYS A 93 -3.58 -14.89 3.72
N ASP A 94 -4.02 -13.65 3.90
CA ASP A 94 -5.20 -13.34 4.71
C ASP A 94 -6.48 -13.72 3.98
N PHE A 95 -6.53 -13.56 2.66
CA PHE A 95 -7.67 -13.94 1.83
C PHE A 95 -7.92 -15.46 1.83
N PHE A 96 -6.87 -16.27 1.68
CA PHE A 96 -6.96 -17.74 1.72
C PHE A 96 -6.93 -18.29 3.16
N GLY A 97 -6.63 -17.47 4.15
CA GLY A 97 -6.45 -17.88 5.54
C GLY A 97 -5.30 -18.89 5.72
N LEU A 98 -4.19 -18.71 4.99
CA LEU A 98 -3.07 -19.67 5.01
C LEU A 98 -2.38 -19.67 6.38
N SER A 99 -2.18 -20.87 6.92
CA SER A 99 -1.47 -21.08 8.18
C SER A 99 0.04 -21.06 7.96
N MET A 100 0.59 -19.85 7.78
CA MET A 100 2.02 -19.60 7.64
C MET A 100 2.50 -18.51 8.60
N GLY A 101 3.80 -18.50 8.90
CA GLY A 101 4.46 -17.50 9.74
C GLY A 101 4.53 -16.10 9.09
N ALA A 102 5.61 -15.38 9.37
CA ALA A 102 5.86 -14.09 8.71
C ALA A 102 5.94 -14.27 7.19
N VAL A 103 5.23 -13.42 6.44
CA VAL A 103 5.30 -13.42 4.98
C VAL A 103 6.58 -12.69 4.57
N PRO A 104 7.42 -13.28 3.71
CA PRO A 104 8.60 -12.58 3.18
C PRO A 104 8.24 -11.23 2.55
N ALA A 105 9.17 -10.27 2.63
CA ALA A 105 9.00 -8.94 2.03
C ALA A 105 9.04 -9.03 0.49
N GLU A 106 10.00 -9.79 -0.02
CA GLU A 106 10.30 -9.93 -1.44
C GLU A 106 9.24 -10.74 -2.20
N PHE A 107 8.96 -10.32 -3.43
CA PHE A 107 7.88 -10.90 -4.24
C PHE A 107 8.09 -12.39 -4.55
N ALA A 108 9.29 -12.76 -4.98
CA ALA A 108 9.60 -14.13 -5.37
C ALA A 108 9.50 -15.10 -4.17
N GLU A 109 10.10 -14.71 -3.04
CA GLU A 109 10.05 -15.50 -1.81
C GLU A 109 8.63 -15.66 -1.29
N LYS A 110 7.82 -14.59 -1.38
CA LYS A 110 6.40 -14.61 -1.02
C LYS A 110 5.60 -15.61 -1.86
N MET A 111 5.82 -15.63 -3.19
CA MET A 111 5.15 -16.59 -4.08
C MET A 111 5.51 -18.05 -3.78
N ILE A 112 6.79 -18.33 -3.50
CA ILE A 112 7.25 -19.65 -3.09
C ILE A 112 6.61 -20.07 -1.77
N ALA A 113 6.57 -19.17 -0.79
CA ALA A 113 5.97 -19.43 0.51
C ALA A 113 4.46 -19.76 0.40
N TYR A 114 3.73 -19.06 -0.47
CA TYR A 114 2.31 -19.37 -0.74
C TYR A 114 2.14 -20.72 -1.41
N ALA A 115 2.97 -21.06 -2.40
CA ALA A 115 2.91 -22.36 -3.06
C ALA A 115 3.13 -23.53 -2.06
N GLN A 116 4.03 -23.35 -1.09
CA GLN A 116 4.29 -24.35 -0.05
C GLN A 116 3.12 -24.53 0.94
N HIS A 117 2.38 -23.45 1.21
CA HIS A 117 1.32 -23.45 2.23
C HIS A 117 -0.09 -23.52 1.63
N ILE A 118 -0.23 -23.68 0.31
CA ILE A 118 -1.54 -23.67 -0.38
C ILE A 118 -2.50 -24.76 0.10
N ASN A 119 -1.99 -25.85 0.69
CA ASN A 119 -2.82 -26.92 1.26
C ASN A 119 -3.46 -26.55 2.60
N THR A 120 -3.09 -25.40 3.18
CA THR A 120 -3.57 -24.92 4.48
C THR A 120 -4.72 -23.90 4.37
N ILE A 121 -5.42 -23.87 3.23
CA ILE A 121 -6.54 -22.94 3.01
C ILE A 121 -7.62 -23.13 4.08
N HIS A 122 -8.00 -22.02 4.71
CA HIS A 122 -9.07 -21.98 5.69
C HIS A 122 -10.38 -21.55 5.01
N TRP A 123 -11.24 -22.52 4.70
CA TRP A 123 -12.50 -22.32 3.97
C TRP A 123 -13.41 -21.22 4.54
N PRO A 124 -13.61 -21.10 5.86
CA PRO A 124 -14.41 -20.01 6.41
C PRO A 124 -13.84 -18.62 6.12
N THR A 125 -12.51 -18.45 6.19
CA THR A 125 -11.84 -17.17 5.90
C THR A 125 -12.00 -16.81 4.43
N LEU A 126 -11.81 -17.79 3.55
CA LEU A 126 -12.02 -17.61 2.12
C LEU A 126 -13.46 -17.22 1.81
N LEU A 127 -14.44 -17.83 2.46
CA LEU A 127 -15.86 -17.52 2.26
C LEU A 127 -16.17 -16.08 2.70
N ILE A 128 -15.67 -15.65 3.86
CA ILE A 128 -15.83 -14.26 4.34
C ILE A 128 -15.16 -13.28 3.37
N GLY A 129 -13.92 -13.56 2.94
CA GLY A 129 -13.20 -12.74 1.98
C GLY A 129 -13.91 -12.63 0.63
N MET A 130 -14.48 -13.74 0.14
CA MET A 130 -15.30 -13.75 -1.07
C MET A 130 -16.58 -12.92 -0.91
N ILE A 131 -17.28 -13.04 0.22
CA ILE A 131 -18.48 -12.21 0.48
C ILE A 131 -18.10 -10.73 0.53
N ALA A 132 -17.05 -10.36 1.24
CA ALA A 132 -16.58 -8.97 1.32
C ALA A 132 -16.22 -8.43 -0.08
N LEU A 133 -15.53 -9.22 -0.90
CA LEU A 133 -15.18 -8.86 -2.27
C LEU A 133 -16.43 -8.70 -3.17
N LEU A 134 -17.41 -9.59 -3.03
CA LEU A 134 -18.68 -9.48 -3.75
C LEU A 134 -19.44 -8.22 -3.33
N ILE A 135 -19.52 -7.91 -2.03
CA ILE A 135 -20.10 -6.65 -1.54
C ILE A 135 -19.36 -5.49 -2.20
N GLN A 136 -18.04 -5.45 -2.15
CA GLN A 136 -17.27 -4.34 -2.69
C GLN A 136 -17.47 -4.12 -4.21
N ILE A 137 -17.64 -5.20 -4.98
CA ILE A 137 -17.88 -5.13 -6.44
C ILE A 137 -19.32 -4.71 -6.76
N PHE A 138 -20.31 -5.25 -6.06
CA PHE A 138 -21.73 -5.06 -6.39
C PHE A 138 -22.38 -3.89 -5.66
N TRP A 139 -21.82 -3.44 -4.54
CA TRP A 139 -22.36 -2.35 -3.72
C TRP A 139 -22.56 -1.01 -4.46
N PRO A 140 -21.67 -0.59 -5.39
CA PRO A 140 -21.91 0.62 -6.18
C PRO A 140 -23.25 0.57 -6.96
N ARG A 141 -23.79 -0.62 -7.26
CA ARG A 141 -25.11 -0.75 -7.92
C ARG A 141 -26.28 -0.49 -6.96
N VAL A 142 -26.06 -0.59 -5.65
CA VAL A 142 -27.07 -0.36 -4.61
C VAL A 142 -27.02 1.08 -4.10
N SER A 143 -25.82 1.58 -3.79
CA SER A 143 -25.64 2.95 -3.27
C SER A 143 -24.35 3.57 -3.79
N GLN A 144 -24.47 4.76 -4.35
CA GLN A 144 -23.36 5.60 -4.80
C GLN A 144 -22.86 6.55 -3.69
N LYS A 145 -23.58 6.65 -2.56
CA LYS A 145 -23.26 7.58 -1.46
C LYS A 145 -22.34 6.95 -0.41
N ILE A 146 -22.48 5.64 -0.17
CA ILE A 146 -21.71 4.92 0.85
C ILE A 146 -20.73 4.00 0.12
N PRO A 147 -19.41 4.19 0.30
CA PRO A 147 -18.40 3.29 -0.24
C PRO A 147 -18.61 1.84 0.20
N GLY A 148 -18.48 0.89 -0.73
CA GLY A 148 -18.62 -0.55 -0.43
C GLY A 148 -17.63 -1.04 0.62
N SER A 149 -16.44 -0.44 0.69
CA SER A 149 -15.39 -0.78 1.68
C SER A 149 -15.73 -0.42 3.12
N LEU A 150 -16.77 0.40 3.38
CA LEU A 150 -17.27 0.66 4.73
C LEU A 150 -18.35 -0.33 5.16
N VAL A 151 -18.92 -1.05 4.20
CA VAL A 151 -20.07 -1.95 4.39
C VAL A 151 -19.63 -3.41 4.40
N ALA A 152 -18.66 -3.74 3.54
CA ALA A 152 -17.95 -5.02 3.53
C ALA A 152 -17.10 -5.19 4.79
#